data_AF-A0A9D6J0Z9-F1
#
_entry.id   AF-A0A9D6J0Z9-F1
#
_cell.length_a   1.000
_cell.length_b   1.000
_cell.length_c   1.000
_cell.angle_alpha   90.00
_cell.angle_beta   90.00
_cell.angle_gamma   90.00
#
_symmetry.space_group_name_H-M   'P 1'
#
loop_
_entity.id
_entity.type
_entity.pdbx_description
1 polymer ?
#
loop_
_entity_poly.entity_id
_entity_poly.type
_entity_poly.pdbx_seq_one_letter_code
_entity_poly.pdbx_strand_id
1 'polypeptide(L)' 'MSIAHGVLLASAVLGACAPQSALQPGSVNLSGFPPAFREGYADGCASVRGTQKRSERRFKSDQQYANGWRDGFDICRRR' A
#
# COMPACT_ATOMS: atom_id res chain seq x y z
N MET A 1 -29.19 -10.48 -44.91
CA MET A 1 -28.66 -11.82 -44.57
C MET A 1 -27.24 -11.59 -44.05
N SER A 2 -26.83 -11.77 -42.80
CA SER A 2 -27.42 -12.31 -41.57
C SER A 2 -26.75 -11.60 -40.38
N ILE A 3 -27.50 -11.43 -39.29
CA ILE A 3 -27.08 -10.79 -38.03
C ILE A 3 -26.86 -11.89 -36.99
N ALA A 4 -25.78 -11.78 -36.20
CA ALA A 4 -25.53 -12.46 -34.92
C ALA A 4 -25.49 -14.01 -35.01
N HIS A 5 -24.68 -14.76 -34.28
CA HIS A 5 -24.67 -14.92 -32.83
C HIS A 5 -23.35 -15.61 -32.48
N GLY A 6 -22.62 -15.08 -31.51
CA GLY A 6 -21.43 -15.72 -30.96
C GLY A 6 -21.14 -15.11 -29.60
N VAL A 7 -21.89 -15.59 -28.61
CA VAL A 7 -21.94 -15.10 -27.23
C VAL A 7 -20.52 -14.94 -26.66
N LEU A 8 -20.19 -13.71 -26.31
CA LEU A 8 -18.99 -13.31 -25.60
C LEU A 8 -18.98 -13.96 -24.20
N LEU A 9 -17.99 -14.83 -23.95
CA LEU A 9 -17.63 -15.30 -22.62
C LEU A 9 -17.08 -14.10 -21.80
N ALA A 10 -17.96 -13.48 -21.02
CA ALA A 10 -17.59 -12.45 -20.06
C ALA A 10 -16.84 -13.10 -18.88
N SER A 11 -15.51 -13.14 -18.97
CA SER A 11 -14.65 -13.49 -17.83
C SER A 11 -14.63 -12.32 -16.86
N ALA A 12 -15.36 -12.45 -15.74
CA ALA A 12 -15.30 -11.50 -14.64
C ALA A 12 -13.95 -11.62 -13.92
N VAL A 13 -12.97 -10.82 -14.35
CA VAL A 13 -11.71 -10.67 -13.62
C VAL A 13 -11.95 -9.75 -12.43
N LEU A 14 -12.26 -10.33 -11.27
CA LEU A 14 -12.24 -9.65 -9.98
C LEU A 14 -10.78 -9.43 -9.55
N GLY A 15 -10.09 -8.52 -10.24
CA GLY A 15 -8.78 -8.00 -9.82
C GLY A 15 -8.98 -6.86 -8.84
N ALA A 16 -9.08 -7.16 -7.53
CA ALA A 16 -8.99 -6.14 -6.50
C ALA A 16 -7.54 -5.64 -6.43
N CYS A 17 -7.22 -4.58 -7.17
CA CYS A 17 -5.96 -3.86 -6.98
C CYS A 17 -5.97 -3.24 -5.58
N ALA A 18 -5.02 -3.69 -4.76
CA ALA A 18 -4.65 -3.06 -3.49
C ALA A 18 -4.54 -1.53 -3.63
N PRO A 19 -4.73 -0.75 -2.55
CA PRO A 19 -4.62 0.69 -2.61
C PRO A 19 -3.25 1.08 -3.18
N GLN A 20 -3.27 1.56 -4.42
CA GLN A 20 -2.13 2.22 -5.03
C GLN A 20 -1.89 3.46 -4.19
N SER A 21 -0.87 3.40 -3.34
CA SER A 21 -0.29 4.59 -2.74
C SER A 21 0.35 5.35 -3.90
N ALA A 22 -0.47 6.14 -4.61
CA ALA A 22 -0.05 6.95 -5.74
C ALA A 22 1.16 7.78 -5.28
N LEU A 23 2.27 7.63 -6.00
CA LEU A 23 3.53 8.31 -5.78
C LEU A 23 3.28 9.82 -5.98
N GLN A 24 2.90 10.54 -4.94
CA GLN A 24 2.71 11.99 -5.00
C GLN A 24 4.05 12.67 -5.29
N PRO A 25 4.11 13.78 -6.04
CA PRO A 25 5.35 14.55 -6.17
C PRO A 25 5.87 14.94 -4.77
N GLY A 26 7.08 14.51 -4.41
CA GLY A 26 7.62 14.59 -3.04
C GLY A 26 7.49 13.30 -2.22
N SER A 27 6.88 12.24 -2.75
CA SER A 27 6.82 10.93 -2.11
C SER A 27 8.17 10.21 -2.20
N VAL A 28 8.52 9.52 -1.11
CA VAL A 28 9.76 8.74 -1.04
C VAL A 28 9.65 7.56 -2.00
N ASN A 29 10.67 7.36 -2.84
CA ASN A 29 10.75 6.18 -3.69
C ASN A 29 11.10 4.95 -2.85
N LEU A 30 10.17 4.00 -2.76
CA LEU A 30 10.34 2.77 -1.99
C LEU A 30 10.45 1.51 -2.86
N SER A 31 10.66 1.62 -4.17
CA SER A 31 10.62 0.48 -5.10
C SER A 31 11.64 -0.63 -4.80
N GLY A 32 12.75 -0.30 -4.15
CA GLY A 32 13.78 -1.27 -3.73
C GLY A 32 13.54 -1.90 -2.35
N PHE A 33 12.51 -1.48 -1.61
CA PHE A 33 12.25 -1.96 -0.26
C PHE A 33 11.29 -3.16 -0.25
N PRO A 34 11.45 -4.09 0.71
CA PRO A 34 10.53 -5.21 0.88
C PRO A 34 9.07 -4.76 1.06
N PRO A 35 8.08 -5.55 0.62
CA PRO A 35 6.66 -5.20 0.77
C PRO A 35 6.27 -4.84 2.21
N ALA A 36 6.75 -5.61 3.18
CA ALA A 36 6.49 -5.35 4.60
C ALA A 36 6.97 -3.97 5.06
N PHE A 37 8.14 -3.53 4.58
CA PHE A 37 8.66 -2.19 4.86
C PHE A 37 7.76 -1.11 4.26
N ARG A 38 7.31 -1.28 3.01
CA ARG A 38 6.43 -0.31 2.33
C ARG A 38 5.09 -0.16 3.03
N GLU A 39 4.51 -1.26 3.48
CA GLU A 39 3.28 -1.27 4.28
C GLU A 39 3.49 -0.59 5.63
N GLY A 40 4.58 -0.92 6.33
CA GLY A 40 4.97 -0.24 7.56
C GLY A 40 5.09 1.27 7.35
N TYR A 41 5.79 1.69 6.30
CA TYR A 41 5.99 3.11 5.97
C TYR A 41 4.68 3.86 5.76
N ALA A 42 3.74 3.28 4.99
CA ALA A 42 2.42 3.87 4.78
C ALA A 42 1.64 4.03 6.10
N ASP A 43 1.64 2.99 6.94
CA ASP A 43 0.99 3.00 8.26
C ASP A 43 1.63 4.03 9.22
N GLY A 44 2.96 4.13 9.22
CA GLY A 44 3.72 5.12 9.99
C GLY A 44 3.37 6.55 9.57
N CYS A 45 3.33 6.80 8.26
CA CYS A 45 2.95 8.11 7.73
C CYS A 45 1.49 8.46 8.08
N ALA A 46 0.56 7.51 7.98
CA ALA A 46 -0.83 7.70 8.38
C ALA A 46 -0.99 7.99 9.87
N SER A 47 -0.10 7.46 10.71
CA SER A 47 -0.09 7.69 12.16
C SER A 47 0.26 9.13 12.57
N VAL A 48 0.83 9.93 11.67
CA VAL A 48 1.11 11.36 11.93
C VAL A 48 -0.19 12.17 11.95
N ARG A 49 -1.17 11.80 11.12
CA ARG A 49 -2.38 12.60 10.85
C ARG A 49 -3.57 12.26 11.75
N GLY A 50 -3.35 11.59 12.88
CA GLY A 50 -4.41 11.26 13.83
C GLY A 50 -4.12 10.01 14.64
N THR A 51 -5.07 9.08 14.68
CA THR A 51 -4.91 7.82 15.43
C THR A 51 -3.75 7.01 14.86
N GLN A 52 -2.90 6.53 15.75
CA GLN A 52 -1.81 5.62 15.42
C GLN A 52 -2.33 4.42 14.61
N LYS A 53 -1.89 4.32 13.36
CA LYS A 53 -2.14 3.19 12.46
C LYS A 53 -0.92 2.29 12.52
N ARG A 54 -0.98 1.25 13.34
CA ARG A 54 0.10 0.28 13.50
C ARG A 54 -0.47 -1.11 13.77
N SER A 55 -0.05 -2.09 12.98
CA SER A 55 -0.31 -3.50 13.26
C SER A 55 0.61 -3.95 14.40
N GLU A 56 0.09 -3.99 15.63
CA GLU A 56 0.87 -4.39 16.82
C GLU A 56 1.53 -5.75 16.67
N ARG A 57 0.82 -6.73 16.07
CA ARG A 57 1.38 -8.06 15.80
C ARG A 57 2.63 -7.96 14.93
N ARG A 58 2.54 -7.27 13.79
CA ARG A 58 3.64 -7.15 12.84
C ARG A 58 4.75 -6.27 13.37
N PHE A 59 4.42 -5.21 14.09
CA PHE A 59 5.43 -4.35 14.71
C PHE A 59 6.33 -5.12 15.69
N LYS A 60 5.80 -6.16 16.33
CA LYS A 60 6.55 -7.05 17.23
C LYS A 60 7.28 -8.18 16.50
N SER A 61 6.69 -8.75 15.45
CA SER A 61 7.19 -9.98 14.82
C SER A 61 7.90 -9.81 13.47
N ASP A 62 7.75 -8.65 12.83
CA ASP A 62 8.27 -8.36 11.49
C ASP A 62 9.11 -7.08 11.54
N GLN A 63 10.43 -7.26 11.57
CA GLN A 63 11.38 -6.16 11.68
C GLN A 63 11.29 -5.20 10.49
N GLN A 64 10.97 -5.69 9.29
CA GLN A 64 10.86 -4.84 8.10
C GLN A 64 9.65 -3.93 8.20
N TYR A 65 8.51 -4.47 8.63
CA TYR A 65 7.33 -3.66 8.94
C TYR A 65 7.62 -2.62 10.04
N ALA A 66 8.26 -3.04 11.14
CA ALA A 66 8.55 -2.15 12.26
C ALA A 66 9.48 -0.99 11.87
N ASN A 67 10.51 -1.27 11.07
CA ASN A 67 11.44 -0.26 10.56
C ASN A 67 10.73 0.69 9.59
N GLY A 68 9.96 0.14 8.64
CA GLY A 68 9.15 0.95 7.73
C GLY A 68 8.23 1.90 8.48
N TRP A 69 7.54 1.41 9.52
CA TRP A 69 6.64 2.22 10.34
C TRP A 69 7.34 3.38 11.05
N ARG A 70 8.52 3.14 11.64
CA ARG A 70 9.31 4.19 12.31
C ARG A 70 9.74 5.25 11.30
N ASP A 71 10.31 4.82 10.17
CA ASP A 71 10.77 5.72 9.11
C ASP A 71 9.62 6.55 8.53
N GLY A 72 8.49 5.90 8.23
CA GLY A 72 7.29 6.58 7.72
C GLY A 72 6.75 7.64 8.69
N PHE A 73 6.70 7.32 9.99
CA PHE A 73 6.29 8.28 11.02
C PHE A 73 7.26 9.47 11.10
N ASP A 74 8.57 9.21 11.17
CA ASP A 74 9.58 10.26 11.34
C ASP A 74 9.78 11.14 10.11
N ILE A 75 9.65 10.57 8.91
CA ILE A 75 9.76 11.33 7.66
C ILE A 75 8.49 12.15 7.44
N CYS A 76 7.30 11.57 7.60
CA CYS A 76 6.05 12.29 7.36
C CYS A 76 5.72 13.32 8.45
N ARG A 77 6.22 13.16 9.68
CA ARG A 77 6.08 14.18 10.75
C ARG A 77 6.89 15.44 10.46
N ARG A 78 7.97 15.33 9.68
CA ARG A 78 8.83 16.46 9.29
C ARG A 78 8.39 17.17 8.01
N ARG A 79 7.30 16.73 7.40
CA ARG A 79 6.70 17.29 6.18
C ARG A 79 5.42 18.04 6.52
#